data_AF-A0A1E7YVF6-F1
#
_entry.id   AF-A0A1E7YVF6-F1
#
_cell.length_a   1.000
_cell.length_b   1.000
_cell.length_c   1.000
_cell.angle_alpha   90.00
_cell.angle_beta   90.00
_cell.angle_gamma   90.00
#
_symmetry.space_group_name_H-M   'P 1'
#
loop_
_entity.id
_entity.type
_entity.pdbx_description
1 polymer ?
#
loop_
_entity_poly.entity_id
_entity_poly.type
_entity_poly.pdbx_seq_one_letter_code
_entity_poly.pdbx_strand_id
1 'polypeptide(L)'
;ELQGSTNADLLDLLTIRMVWEGLLRKTADARVLERWRRQIHAWTIDDKGVDLEDARRGEVLLRASEIAYRRQVAASIRRQPAKKNRAPLIQAAFCIDVRSEVFRRHLESVMPELDTIGFAGFFGVLLDYQRNGDYAPRTQTPVLLNPQVHVTEDAPGDAIQRRFRRLRRAAEWKHFKLSAASCFSFVETAGITYVGRLLADTMGWHRPSVHPDEAGLSPEERAKLRCVLPKSLTLEQRIGMAEFILTGLGLNRGVAPIVLLAGHGSSNTNNPHRAGLDCGACAGQTGEVNAKAAADLLNDPAVRKGLVEKGWNIDPRCCFLPALHDTTTDRVEILGGLDNPKLDTGLVAELQAALDKAANLTRLERMLRLEPDLRDPETVARNMEQRGRDWSQVRPEWALAGNAAFIAAPRWRTREMNLAGRAFLHDYDIEKDPEFGVLTLIMTAPLVVANWINLQYYGSIVDNQRQGCGNKVLHNVVGGTIGVLEGNGGDLRIGLSEQSLRDSNSELQHEPLRLTAFIEAPNDAMDRIIANNDALGRLVNNRWLSVVQIAADGSLRERRSEGRWVSI
;
A
#
# COMPACT_ATOMS: atom_id res chain seq x y z
N GLU A 1 -0.01 2.06 21.17
CA GLU A 1 -0.18 0.76 21.88
C GLU A 1 0.98 -0.20 21.70
N LEU A 2 1.38 -0.56 20.47
CA LEU A 2 2.52 -1.46 20.23
C LEU A 2 3.88 -0.93 20.73
N GLN A 3 3.99 0.37 21.01
CA GLN A 3 5.15 1.01 21.64
C GLN A 3 5.04 1.12 23.17
N GLY A 4 4.04 0.47 23.79
CA GLY A 4 3.82 0.47 25.24
C GLY A 4 2.99 1.66 25.78
N SER A 5 2.64 2.64 24.92
CA SER A 5 1.74 3.74 25.28
C SER A 5 0.27 3.40 24.96
N THR A 6 -0.67 3.78 25.81
CA THR A 6 -2.11 3.66 25.57
C THR A 6 -2.65 4.94 24.92
N ASN A 7 -3.43 4.81 23.85
CA ASN A 7 -4.20 5.94 23.29
C ASN A 7 -5.64 5.82 23.78
N ALA A 8 -6.13 6.84 24.49
CA ALA A 8 -7.48 6.86 25.05
C ALA A 8 -8.52 7.48 24.11
N ASP A 9 -8.14 8.01 22.94
CA ASP A 9 -9.03 8.80 22.07
C ASP A 9 -10.27 8.01 21.64
N LEU A 10 -10.13 6.71 21.31
CA LEU A 10 -11.27 5.86 20.98
C LEU A 10 -12.19 5.62 22.18
N LEU A 11 -11.60 5.44 23.37
CA LEU A 11 -12.36 5.31 24.61
C LEU A 11 -13.07 6.63 24.97
N ASP A 12 -12.42 7.76 24.74
CA ASP A 12 -12.97 9.09 24.97
C ASP A 12 -14.13 9.38 24.00
N LEU A 13 -13.96 9.07 22.71
CA LEU A 13 -15.04 9.16 21.71
C LEU A 13 -16.22 8.25 22.07
N LEU A 14 -15.95 7.02 22.50
CA LEU A 14 -16.99 6.10 22.99
C LEU A 14 -17.67 6.66 24.24
N THR A 15 -16.91 7.23 25.16
CA THR A 15 -17.43 7.84 26.39
C THR A 15 -18.33 9.03 26.06
N ILE A 16 -17.92 9.92 25.15
CA ILE A 16 -18.75 11.01 24.65
C ILE A 16 -20.06 10.47 24.08
N ARG A 17 -20.00 9.40 23.26
CA ARG A 17 -21.21 8.79 22.70
C ARG A 17 -22.12 8.20 23.76
N MET A 18 -21.58 7.44 24.71
CA MET A 18 -22.35 6.85 25.82
C MET A 18 -22.98 7.92 26.72
N VAL A 19 -22.26 9.00 27.01
CA VAL A 19 -22.80 10.14 27.77
C VAL A 19 -23.96 10.77 27.01
N TRP A 20 -23.82 10.96 25.69
CA TRP A 20 -24.89 11.51 24.87
C TRP A 20 -26.14 10.62 24.85
N GLU A 21 -25.97 9.30 24.72
CA GLU A 21 -27.08 8.33 24.82
C GLU A 21 -27.72 8.34 26.21
N GLY A 22 -26.92 8.46 27.27
CA GLY A 22 -27.40 8.60 28.65
C GLY A 22 -28.23 9.87 28.86
N LEU A 23 -27.80 10.99 28.27
CA LEU A 23 -28.54 12.26 28.30
C LEU A 23 -29.85 12.14 27.51
N LEU A 24 -29.80 11.62 26.28
CA LEU A 24 -30.99 11.37 25.47
C LEU A 24 -31.99 10.47 26.19
N ARG A 25 -31.54 9.42 26.86
CA ARG A 25 -32.42 8.55 27.65
C ARG A 25 -33.11 9.29 28.80
N LYS A 26 -32.43 10.25 29.44
CA LYS A 26 -32.99 11.05 30.55
C LYS A 26 -33.99 12.10 30.07
N THR A 27 -33.84 12.60 28.84
CA THR A 27 -34.67 13.68 28.29
C THR A 27 -35.74 13.20 27.30
N ALA A 28 -35.62 11.98 26.78
CA ALA A 28 -36.56 11.43 25.81
C ALA A 28 -37.93 11.11 26.43
N ASP A 29 -38.97 11.34 25.65
CA ASP A 29 -40.35 11.00 26.03
C ASP A 29 -40.51 9.50 26.30
N ALA A 30 -41.40 9.16 27.23
CA ALA A 30 -41.69 7.78 27.61
C ALA A 30 -42.04 6.87 26.42
N ARG A 31 -42.75 7.40 25.41
CA ARG A 31 -43.11 6.67 24.18
C ARG A 31 -41.89 6.27 23.35
N VAL A 32 -40.88 7.13 23.27
CA VAL A 32 -39.64 6.85 22.53
C VAL A 32 -38.85 5.75 23.24
N LEU A 33 -38.72 5.85 24.57
CA LEU A 33 -38.05 4.84 25.39
C LEU A 33 -38.75 3.48 25.30
N GLU A 34 -40.08 3.46 25.30
CA GLU A 34 -40.86 2.24 25.16
C GLU A 34 -40.63 1.60 23.78
N ARG A 35 -40.69 2.39 22.70
CA ARG A 35 -40.41 1.90 21.34
C ARG A 35 -38.99 1.34 21.22
N TRP A 36 -38.00 2.04 21.77
CA TRP A 36 -36.60 1.59 21.77
C TRP A 36 -36.43 0.25 22.50
N ARG A 37 -37.03 0.11 23.69
CA ARG A 37 -37.00 -1.16 24.45
C ARG A 37 -37.69 -2.30 23.69
N ARG A 38 -38.84 -2.04 23.06
CA ARG A 38 -39.52 -3.04 22.22
C ARG A 38 -38.64 -3.48 21.06
N GLN A 39 -37.93 -2.56 20.41
CA GLN A 39 -37.03 -2.90 19.30
C GLN A 39 -35.85 -3.77 19.75
N ILE A 40 -35.20 -3.44 20.87
CA ILE A 40 -34.12 -4.27 21.44
C ILE A 40 -34.63 -5.65 21.82
N HIS A 41 -35.78 -5.70 22.50
CA HIS A 41 -36.37 -6.98 22.90
C HIS A 41 -36.71 -7.84 21.67
N ALA A 42 -37.36 -7.24 20.67
CA ALA A 42 -37.66 -7.90 19.40
C ALA A 42 -36.40 -8.48 18.75
N TRP A 43 -35.31 -7.70 18.64
CA TRP A 43 -34.03 -8.20 18.08
C TRP A 43 -33.39 -9.34 18.90
N THR A 44 -33.65 -9.39 20.20
CA THR A 44 -33.12 -10.43 21.10
C THR A 44 -33.86 -11.75 20.95
N ILE A 45 -35.19 -11.69 20.75
CA ILE A 45 -36.06 -12.87 20.60
C ILE A 45 -36.29 -13.28 19.13
N ASP A 46 -35.80 -12.49 18.19
CA ASP A 46 -35.90 -12.73 16.76
C ASP A 46 -35.28 -14.09 16.40
N ASP A 47 -36.00 -14.88 15.60
CA ASP A 47 -35.50 -16.18 15.14
C ASP A 47 -34.51 -15.97 14.00
N LYS A 48 -33.23 -16.14 14.31
CA LYS A 48 -32.11 -16.00 13.37
C LYS A 48 -31.90 -17.25 12.53
N GLY A 49 -32.82 -18.23 12.56
CA GLY A 49 -32.70 -19.50 11.84
C GLY A 49 -32.51 -19.33 10.34
N VAL A 50 -33.30 -18.46 9.71
CA VAL A 50 -33.20 -18.15 8.26
C VAL A 50 -31.86 -17.50 7.93
N ASP A 51 -31.46 -16.47 8.70
CA ASP A 51 -30.17 -15.80 8.53
C ASP A 51 -28.99 -16.77 8.66
N LEU A 52 -29.06 -17.71 9.61
CA LEU A 52 -28.05 -18.74 9.79
C LEU A 52 -28.01 -19.74 8.64
N GLU A 53 -29.16 -20.11 8.08
CA GLU A 53 -29.21 -20.99 6.90
C GLU A 53 -28.61 -20.30 5.67
N ASP A 54 -28.96 -19.04 5.42
CA ASP A 54 -28.41 -18.26 4.32
C ASP A 54 -26.92 -18.00 4.49
N ALA A 55 -26.45 -17.75 5.72
CA ALA A 55 -25.01 -17.65 6.01
C ALA A 55 -24.26 -18.96 5.68
N ARG A 56 -24.84 -20.14 5.99
CA ARG A 56 -24.25 -21.43 5.63
C ARG A 56 -24.18 -21.65 4.12
N ARG A 57 -25.24 -21.29 3.38
CA ARG A 57 -25.25 -21.34 1.92
C ARG A 57 -24.19 -20.41 1.34
N GLY A 58 -24.09 -19.19 1.87
CA GLY A 58 -23.06 -18.21 1.53
C GLY A 58 -21.64 -18.74 1.76
N GLU A 59 -21.37 -19.42 2.89
CA GLU A 59 -20.07 -20.01 3.19
C GLU A 59 -19.68 -21.09 2.15
N VAL A 60 -20.62 -21.94 1.75
CA VAL A 60 -20.37 -22.97 0.72
C VAL A 60 -20.05 -22.33 -0.62
N LEU A 61 -20.80 -21.31 -1.04
CA LEU A 61 -20.57 -20.60 -2.30
C LEU A 61 -19.24 -19.86 -2.29
N LEU A 62 -18.93 -19.15 -1.20
CA LEU A 62 -17.64 -18.50 -0.99
C LEU A 62 -16.50 -19.51 -1.14
N ARG A 63 -16.62 -20.64 -0.46
CA ARG A 63 -15.59 -21.69 -0.50
C ARG A 63 -15.42 -22.28 -1.89
N ALA A 64 -16.51 -22.47 -2.64
CA ALA A 64 -16.46 -22.95 -4.01
C ALA A 64 -15.73 -21.96 -4.92
N SER A 65 -16.02 -20.66 -4.81
CA SER A 65 -15.36 -19.59 -5.56
C SER A 65 -13.86 -19.51 -5.24
N GLU A 66 -13.48 -19.62 -3.98
CA GLU A 66 -12.07 -19.68 -3.55
C GLU A 66 -11.36 -20.91 -4.13
N ILE A 67 -11.99 -22.08 -4.13
CA ILE A 67 -11.43 -23.28 -4.75
C ILE A 67 -11.23 -23.08 -6.26
N ALA A 68 -12.20 -22.47 -6.94
CA ALA A 68 -12.12 -22.20 -8.37
C ALA A 68 -10.93 -21.27 -8.70
N TYR A 69 -10.81 -20.15 -7.99
CA TYR A 69 -9.69 -19.22 -8.15
C TYR A 69 -8.34 -19.91 -7.87
N ARG A 70 -8.24 -20.67 -6.77
CA ARG A 70 -7.00 -21.40 -6.42
C ARG A 70 -6.57 -22.39 -7.48
N ARG A 71 -7.52 -23.09 -8.13
CA ARG A 71 -7.21 -24.02 -9.23
C ARG A 71 -6.60 -23.29 -10.43
N GLN A 72 -7.03 -22.07 -10.73
CA GLN A 72 -6.47 -21.26 -11.82
C GLN A 72 -5.01 -20.87 -11.52
N VAL A 73 -4.74 -20.37 -10.31
CA VAL A 73 -3.36 -20.03 -9.89
C VAL A 73 -2.47 -21.28 -9.84
N ALA A 74 -3.00 -22.38 -9.29
CA ALA A 74 -2.32 -23.66 -9.21
C ALA A 74 -1.89 -24.21 -10.58
N ALA A 75 -2.78 -24.14 -11.58
CA ALA A 75 -2.48 -24.58 -12.94
C ALA A 75 -1.31 -23.80 -13.55
N SER A 76 -1.19 -22.51 -13.25
CA SER A 76 -0.11 -21.65 -13.73
C SER A 76 1.22 -21.94 -13.03
N ILE A 77 1.23 -22.15 -11.70
CA ILE A 77 2.45 -22.50 -10.93
C ILE A 77 3.07 -23.83 -11.41
N ARG A 78 2.22 -24.81 -11.75
CA ARG A 78 2.66 -26.14 -12.20
C ARG A 78 3.39 -26.13 -13.56
N ARG A 79 3.29 -25.06 -14.35
CA ARG A 79 3.94 -24.98 -15.68
C ARG A 79 5.46 -24.94 -15.62
N GLN A 80 6.05 -24.58 -14.47
CA GLN A 80 7.50 -24.53 -14.23
C GLN A 80 8.33 -23.95 -15.39
N PRO A 81 8.31 -22.63 -15.58
CA PRO A 81 9.08 -22.01 -16.65
C PRO A 81 10.59 -22.17 -16.43
N ALA A 82 11.35 -22.01 -17.52
CA ALA A 82 12.80 -22.15 -17.47
C ALA A 82 13.44 -21.08 -16.56
N LYS A 83 14.40 -21.52 -15.74
CA LYS A 83 15.22 -20.59 -14.95
C LYS A 83 16.17 -19.84 -15.88
N LYS A 84 16.33 -18.53 -15.67
CA LYS A 84 17.33 -17.72 -16.36
C LYS A 84 18.71 -18.02 -15.74
N ASN A 85 19.70 -18.29 -16.59
CA ASN A 85 21.06 -18.66 -16.16
C ASN A 85 22.07 -17.50 -16.26
N ARG A 86 21.65 -16.29 -16.63
CA ARG A 86 22.53 -15.12 -16.80
C ARG A 86 22.37 -14.16 -15.64
N ALA A 87 23.49 -13.62 -15.15
CA ALA A 87 23.50 -12.57 -14.16
C ALA A 87 22.90 -11.27 -14.74
N PRO A 88 21.94 -10.63 -14.07
CA PRO A 88 21.31 -9.42 -14.57
C PRO A 88 22.25 -8.21 -14.46
N LEU A 89 22.17 -7.31 -15.45
CA LEU A 89 22.84 -5.99 -15.38
C LEU A 89 22.05 -5.01 -14.51
N ILE A 90 20.75 -5.24 -14.34
CA ILE A 90 19.84 -4.43 -13.54
C ILE A 90 18.95 -5.34 -12.70
N GLN A 91 18.87 -5.05 -11.41
CA GLN A 91 17.88 -5.62 -10.50
C GLN A 91 16.92 -4.51 -10.06
N ALA A 92 15.61 -4.72 -10.22
CA ALA A 92 14.63 -3.71 -9.82
C ALA A 92 13.68 -4.26 -8.76
N ALA A 93 13.88 -3.83 -7.51
CA ALA A 93 12.99 -4.15 -6.41
C ALA A 93 11.77 -3.23 -6.41
N PHE A 94 10.58 -3.80 -6.45
CA PHE A 94 9.31 -3.11 -6.37
C PHE A 94 8.53 -3.56 -5.14
N CYS A 95 7.61 -2.72 -4.68
CA CYS A 95 6.62 -3.12 -3.69
C CYS A 95 5.87 -4.38 -4.13
N ILE A 96 5.51 -5.25 -3.19
CA ILE A 96 4.64 -6.42 -3.43
C ILE A 96 3.20 -6.08 -3.87
N ASP A 97 2.85 -4.78 -3.96
CA ASP A 97 1.53 -4.29 -4.35
C ASP A 97 1.04 -4.91 -5.67
N VAL A 98 -0.25 -5.26 -5.73
CA VAL A 98 -0.86 -5.93 -6.89
C VAL A 98 -0.80 -5.09 -8.18
N ARG A 99 -0.71 -3.76 -8.08
CA ARG A 99 -0.53 -2.87 -9.23
C ARG A 99 0.91 -2.91 -9.74
N SER A 100 1.87 -3.12 -8.83
CA SER A 100 3.28 -3.30 -9.20
C SER A 100 3.54 -4.66 -9.86
N GLU A 101 2.70 -5.68 -9.62
CA GLU A 101 2.77 -6.97 -10.33
C GLU A 101 2.65 -6.80 -11.85
N VAL A 102 1.62 -6.06 -12.29
CA VAL A 102 1.37 -5.81 -13.72
C VAL A 102 2.54 -5.04 -14.33
N PHE A 103 3.04 -4.01 -13.64
CA PHE A 103 4.18 -3.22 -14.09
C PHE A 103 5.45 -4.08 -14.27
N ARG A 104 5.78 -4.89 -13.27
CA ARG A 104 6.96 -5.76 -13.30
C ARG A 104 6.93 -6.73 -14.48
N ARG A 105 5.76 -7.34 -14.76
CA ARG A 105 5.59 -8.25 -15.90
C ARG A 105 5.85 -7.54 -17.24
N HIS A 106 5.32 -6.34 -17.42
CA HIS A 106 5.58 -5.54 -18.62
C HIS A 106 7.05 -5.10 -18.70
N LEU A 107 7.66 -4.69 -17.59
CA LEU A 107 9.07 -4.30 -17.55
C LEU A 107 9.99 -5.44 -17.97
N GLU A 108 9.78 -6.64 -17.45
CA GLU A 108 10.56 -7.83 -17.83
C GLU A 108 10.31 -8.26 -19.29
N SER A 109 9.14 -7.94 -19.86
CA SER A 109 8.87 -8.18 -21.28
C SER A 109 9.60 -7.18 -22.20
N VAL A 110 9.72 -5.93 -21.76
CA VAL A 110 10.40 -4.85 -22.48
C VAL A 110 11.92 -4.96 -22.37
N MET A 111 12.42 -5.38 -21.21
CA MET A 111 13.85 -5.55 -20.93
C MET A 111 14.13 -6.93 -20.32
N PRO A 112 14.22 -8.00 -21.14
CA PRO A 112 14.39 -9.38 -20.66
C PRO A 112 15.67 -9.62 -19.84
N GLU A 113 16.70 -8.81 -20.05
CA GLU A 113 17.98 -8.91 -19.33
C GLU A 113 17.90 -8.36 -17.89
N LEU A 114 16.86 -7.58 -17.55
CA LEU A 114 16.55 -7.13 -16.20
C LEU A 114 15.83 -8.22 -15.40
N ASP A 115 16.06 -8.26 -14.09
CA ASP A 115 15.28 -9.06 -13.15
C ASP A 115 14.55 -8.17 -12.15
N THR A 116 13.27 -8.46 -11.89
CA THR A 116 12.50 -7.75 -10.85
C THR A 116 12.46 -8.53 -9.55
N ILE A 117 12.40 -7.80 -8.44
CA ILE A 117 12.29 -8.35 -7.08
C ILE A 117 11.05 -7.76 -6.44
N GLY A 118 10.25 -8.59 -5.76
CA GLY A 118 9.08 -8.22 -5.00
C GLY A 118 9.42 -8.20 -3.54
N PHE A 119 9.29 -7.03 -2.91
CA PHE A 119 9.59 -6.84 -1.50
C PHE A 119 8.61 -5.84 -0.90
N ALA A 120 8.35 -5.88 0.40
CA ALA A 120 7.44 -4.91 1.02
C ALA A 120 8.02 -3.48 0.91
N GLY A 121 7.20 -2.49 0.56
CA GLY A 121 7.65 -1.13 0.18
C GLY A 121 8.48 -0.35 1.21
N PHE A 122 8.60 -0.84 2.44
CA PHE A 122 9.49 -0.27 3.46
C PHE A 122 10.97 -0.67 3.29
N PHE A 123 11.27 -1.61 2.38
CA PHE A 123 12.63 -2.06 2.01
C PHE A 123 13.51 -2.52 3.16
N GLY A 124 12.94 -3.00 4.28
CA GLY A 124 13.72 -3.44 5.43
C GLY A 124 14.11 -2.30 6.38
N VAL A 125 13.84 -1.04 6.01
CA VAL A 125 14.14 0.12 6.85
C VAL A 125 12.95 0.39 7.76
N LEU A 126 13.01 -0.14 8.98
CA LEU A 126 12.01 0.07 10.03
C LEU A 126 12.13 1.49 10.58
N LEU A 127 11.54 2.46 9.89
CA LEU A 127 11.67 3.87 10.22
C LEU A 127 10.34 4.56 10.51
N ASP A 128 10.45 5.64 11.28
CA ASP A 128 9.49 6.73 11.23
C ASP A 128 10.18 7.97 10.63
N TYR A 129 9.36 8.90 10.16
CA TYR A 129 9.83 10.07 9.46
C TYR A 129 9.20 11.34 10.02
N GLN A 130 10.04 12.27 10.45
CA GLN A 130 9.61 13.58 10.90
C GLN A 130 10.07 14.66 9.92
N ARG A 131 9.11 15.34 9.29
CA ARG A 131 9.42 16.52 8.48
C ARG A 131 9.67 17.70 9.39
N ASN A 132 10.41 18.67 8.87
CA ASN A 132 10.60 19.91 9.58
C ASN A 132 9.26 20.64 9.72
N GLY A 133 8.79 20.76 10.97
CA GLY A 133 7.50 21.37 11.30
C GLY A 133 6.35 20.43 11.56
N ASP A 134 6.58 19.12 11.44
CA ASP A 134 5.65 18.16 12.02
C ASP A 134 5.73 18.21 13.55
N TYR A 135 4.57 18.13 14.20
CA TYR A 135 4.47 18.00 15.65
C TYR A 135 5.03 16.66 16.15
N ALA A 136 4.85 15.60 15.36
CA ALA A 136 5.28 14.23 15.69
C ALA A 136 5.73 13.48 14.42
N PRO A 137 6.63 12.49 14.54
CA PRO A 137 6.97 11.60 13.44
C PRO A 137 5.77 10.80 12.94
N ARG A 138 5.81 10.47 11.65
CA ARG A 138 4.87 9.53 11.02
C ARG A 138 5.54 8.19 10.79
N THR A 139 4.90 7.11 11.20
CA THR A 139 5.36 5.74 10.92
C THR A 139 5.44 5.49 9.41
N GLN A 140 6.54 4.86 8.96
CA GLN A 140 6.80 4.50 7.55
C GLN A 140 7.13 3.00 7.43
N THR A 141 6.55 2.20 8.31
CA THR A 141 6.75 0.75 8.42
C THR A 141 5.39 0.09 8.66
N PRO A 142 5.22 -1.22 8.40
CA PRO A 142 3.96 -1.89 8.67
C PRO A 142 3.53 -1.70 10.11
N VAL A 143 2.23 -1.54 10.36
CA VAL A 143 1.66 -1.32 11.70
C VAL A 143 2.07 -2.41 12.70
N LEU A 144 2.38 -3.62 12.22
CA LEU A 144 2.84 -4.75 13.03
C LEU A 144 4.27 -4.61 13.57
N LEU A 145 5.05 -3.67 13.05
CA LEU A 145 6.46 -3.47 13.38
C LEU A 145 6.65 -2.08 13.98
N ASN A 146 7.43 -2.01 15.06
CA ASN A 146 7.82 -0.73 15.63
C ASN A 146 8.97 -0.12 14.82
N PRO A 147 8.93 1.19 14.53
CA PRO A 147 10.09 1.93 14.05
C PRO A 147 11.31 1.69 14.96
N GLN A 148 12.46 1.44 14.35
CA GLN A 148 13.75 1.33 15.01
C GLN A 148 14.66 2.53 14.75
N VAL A 149 14.36 3.30 13.70
CA VAL A 149 15.17 4.44 13.27
C VAL A 149 14.30 5.67 13.04
N HIS A 150 14.72 6.80 13.61
CA HIS A 150 14.06 8.08 13.44
C HIS A 150 14.73 8.89 12.34
N VAL A 151 14.08 8.99 11.18
CA VAL A 151 14.59 9.74 10.02
C VAL A 151 14.02 11.15 10.04
N THR A 152 14.88 12.14 9.83
CA THR A 152 14.43 13.54 9.74
C THR A 152 14.61 14.09 8.33
N GLU A 153 13.75 15.02 7.98
CA GLU A 153 13.93 15.85 6.78
C GLU A 153 15.10 16.81 6.99
N ASP A 154 15.99 16.91 6.01
CA ASP A 154 17.00 17.97 5.95
C ASP A 154 16.81 18.78 4.67
N ALA A 155 17.03 20.09 4.76
CA ALA A 155 16.87 21.02 3.65
C ALA A 155 17.96 22.09 3.70
N PRO A 156 18.53 22.48 2.54
CA PRO A 156 19.56 23.51 2.52
C PRO A 156 19.00 24.90 2.86
N GLY A 157 19.74 25.62 3.71
CA GLY A 157 19.49 27.03 4.02
C GLY A 157 18.22 27.29 4.84
N ASP A 158 17.53 28.40 4.55
CA ASP A 158 16.32 28.86 5.24
C ASP A 158 15.01 28.30 4.62
N ALA A 159 15.10 27.26 3.78
CA ALA A 159 13.94 26.62 3.13
C ALA A 159 12.87 26.19 4.13
N ILE A 160 13.30 25.63 5.28
CA ILE A 160 12.43 25.24 6.38
C ILE A 160 11.66 26.45 6.93
N GLN A 161 12.36 27.54 7.24
CA GLN A 161 11.74 28.77 7.77
C GLN A 161 10.76 29.39 6.76
N ARG A 162 11.07 29.36 5.47
CA ARG A 162 10.15 29.79 4.42
C ARG A 162 8.91 28.90 4.33
N ARG A 163 9.08 27.57 4.39
CA ARG A 163 7.97 26.61 4.43
C ARG A 163 7.04 26.91 5.60
N PHE A 164 7.57 27.04 6.81
CA PHE A 164 6.78 27.40 8.00
C PHE A 164 6.00 28.70 7.83
N ARG A 165 6.63 29.76 7.32
CA ARG A 165 5.94 31.05 7.08
C ARG A 165 4.78 30.90 6.08
N ARG A 166 4.97 30.11 5.01
CA ARG A 166 3.91 29.84 4.03
C ARG A 166 2.78 29.01 4.62
N LEU A 167 3.11 27.94 5.36
CA LEU A 167 2.13 27.08 6.02
C LEU A 167 1.30 27.84 7.06
N ARG A 168 1.94 28.68 7.88
CA ARG A 168 1.24 29.51 8.87
C ARG A 168 0.27 30.48 8.21
N ARG A 169 0.70 31.21 7.18
CA ARG A 169 -0.17 32.10 6.40
C ARG A 169 -1.34 31.35 5.77
N ALA A 170 -1.08 30.16 5.22
CA ALA A 170 -2.12 29.32 4.64
C ALA A 170 -3.12 28.82 5.69
N ALA A 171 -2.65 28.45 6.88
CA ALA A 171 -3.49 28.02 8.00
C ALA A 171 -4.35 29.17 8.54
N GLU A 172 -3.77 30.35 8.75
CA GLU A 172 -4.51 31.56 9.17
C GLU A 172 -5.59 31.94 8.14
N TRP A 173 -5.26 31.90 6.85
CA TRP A 173 -6.22 32.11 5.76
C TRP A 173 -7.32 31.04 5.73
N LYS A 174 -6.97 29.77 5.95
CA LYS A 174 -7.93 28.66 6.04
C LYS A 174 -8.87 28.83 7.24
N HIS A 175 -8.34 29.19 8.41
CA HIS A 175 -9.14 29.47 9.60
C HIS A 175 -10.10 30.63 9.36
N PHE A 176 -9.64 31.72 8.73
CA PHE A 176 -10.52 32.83 8.37
C PHE A 176 -11.63 32.40 7.40
N LYS A 177 -11.35 31.56 6.41
CA LYS A 177 -12.39 31.08 5.48
C LYS A 177 -13.42 30.14 6.12
N LEU A 178 -12.97 29.29 7.04
CA LEU A 178 -13.80 28.23 7.63
C LEU A 178 -14.43 28.63 8.96
N SER A 179 -14.13 29.82 9.48
CA SER A 179 -14.72 30.29 10.73
C SER A 179 -16.22 30.51 10.57
N ALA A 180 -17.00 30.12 11.58
CA ALA A 180 -18.45 30.30 11.57
C ALA A 180 -18.87 31.77 11.39
N ALA A 181 -18.04 32.72 11.88
CA ALA A 181 -18.32 34.14 11.82
C ALA A 181 -18.02 34.78 10.44
N SER A 182 -17.20 34.17 9.61
CA SER A 182 -16.69 34.78 8.37
C SER A 182 -16.90 33.95 7.11
N CYS A 183 -17.28 32.67 7.22
CA CYS A 183 -17.44 31.79 6.06
C CYS A 183 -18.46 32.30 5.04
N PHE A 184 -19.65 32.73 5.48
CA PHE A 184 -20.68 33.26 4.59
C PHE A 184 -20.26 34.57 3.92
N SER A 185 -19.82 35.57 4.70
CA SER A 185 -19.38 36.85 4.17
C SER A 185 -18.16 36.72 3.24
N PHE A 186 -17.27 35.77 3.52
CA PHE A 186 -16.14 35.46 2.64
C PHE A 186 -16.62 34.92 1.29
N VAL A 187 -17.55 33.96 1.29
CA VAL A 187 -18.11 33.40 0.06
C VAL A 187 -18.85 34.47 -0.74
N GLU A 188 -19.64 35.32 -0.09
CA GLU A 188 -20.37 36.40 -0.75
C GLU A 188 -19.43 37.45 -1.38
N THR A 189 -18.35 37.82 -0.69
CA THR A 189 -17.45 38.90 -1.14
C THR A 189 -16.43 38.41 -2.16
N ALA A 190 -15.84 37.24 -1.93
CA ALA A 190 -14.70 36.74 -2.70
C ALA A 190 -15.06 35.54 -3.59
N GLY A 191 -16.23 34.93 -3.46
CA GLY A 191 -16.59 33.70 -4.17
C GLY A 191 -16.48 33.83 -5.69
N ILE A 192 -16.94 34.94 -6.27
CA ILE A 192 -16.87 35.15 -7.72
C ILE A 192 -15.42 35.19 -8.25
N THR A 193 -14.46 35.64 -7.43
CA THR A 193 -13.04 35.65 -7.81
C THR A 193 -12.45 34.25 -7.96
N TYR A 194 -13.09 33.23 -7.38
CA TYR A 194 -12.68 31.83 -7.52
C TYR A 194 -13.20 31.18 -8.80
N VAL A 195 -14.15 31.77 -9.53
CA VAL A 195 -14.73 31.17 -10.75
C VAL A 195 -13.64 30.89 -11.80
N GLY A 196 -12.76 31.86 -12.05
CA GLY A 196 -11.66 31.66 -13.01
C GLY A 196 -10.69 30.56 -12.57
N ARG A 197 -10.44 30.44 -11.26
CA ARG A 197 -9.62 29.37 -10.69
C ARG A 197 -10.30 28.00 -10.86
N LEU A 198 -11.59 27.89 -10.53
CA LEU A 198 -12.35 26.65 -10.68
C LEU A 198 -12.44 26.21 -12.15
N LEU A 199 -12.60 27.14 -13.09
CA LEU A 199 -12.55 26.83 -14.52
C LEU A 199 -11.16 26.33 -14.93
N ALA A 200 -10.10 27.00 -14.50
CA ALA A 200 -8.75 26.54 -14.78
C ALA A 200 -8.43 25.17 -14.12
N ASP A 201 -9.03 24.87 -12.96
CA ASP A 201 -8.91 23.58 -12.26
C ASP A 201 -9.59 22.47 -13.07
N THR A 202 -10.83 22.72 -13.49
CA THR A 202 -11.63 21.80 -14.31
C THR A 202 -11.00 21.55 -15.68
N MET A 203 -10.37 22.57 -16.28
CA MET A 203 -9.65 22.44 -17.56
C MET A 203 -8.25 21.81 -17.40
N GLY A 204 -7.82 21.49 -16.18
CA GLY A 204 -6.51 20.90 -15.89
C GLY A 204 -5.32 21.83 -16.15
N TRP A 205 -5.54 23.15 -16.20
CA TRP A 205 -4.47 24.14 -16.41
C TRP A 205 -3.62 24.35 -15.16
N HIS A 206 -4.13 23.98 -13.99
CA HIS A 206 -3.38 23.97 -12.74
C HIS A 206 -3.78 22.77 -11.88
N ARG A 207 -2.98 22.48 -10.85
CA ARG A 207 -3.26 21.41 -9.89
C ARG A 207 -4.11 21.99 -8.75
N PRO A 208 -5.35 21.52 -8.53
CA PRO A 208 -6.27 22.12 -7.55
C PRO A 208 -5.73 22.15 -6.13
N SER A 209 -5.02 21.08 -5.75
CA SER A 209 -4.33 20.97 -4.47
C SER A 209 -2.95 20.35 -4.63
N VAL A 210 -1.96 20.94 -3.96
CA VAL A 210 -0.64 20.34 -3.78
C VAL A 210 -0.78 19.15 -2.82
N HIS A 211 0.03 18.10 -3.02
CA HIS A 211 0.08 16.97 -2.11
C HIS A 211 0.38 17.46 -0.68
N PRO A 212 -0.30 16.95 0.38
CA PRO A 212 -0.11 17.45 1.75
C PRO A 212 1.35 17.45 2.20
N ASP A 213 2.13 16.48 1.71
CA ASP A 213 3.54 16.36 2.10
C ASP A 213 4.45 17.40 1.44
N GLU A 214 3.98 18.03 0.38
CA GLU A 214 4.67 19.09 -0.35
C GLU A 214 4.16 20.49 0.02
N ALA A 215 3.18 20.58 0.93
CA ALA A 215 2.58 21.84 1.31
C ALA A 215 3.62 22.85 1.82
N GLY A 216 3.61 24.04 1.24
CA GLY A 216 4.51 25.15 1.58
C GLY A 216 5.89 25.11 0.91
N LEU A 217 6.20 24.10 0.10
CA LEU A 217 7.47 23.97 -0.62
C LEU A 217 7.35 24.45 -2.08
N SER A 218 8.41 25.06 -2.61
CA SER A 218 8.56 25.23 -4.06
C SER A 218 9.10 23.93 -4.70
N PRO A 219 8.93 23.75 -6.03
CA PRO A 219 9.54 22.61 -6.73
C PRO A 219 11.05 22.49 -6.53
N GLU A 220 11.76 23.63 -6.52
CA GLU A 220 13.21 23.65 -6.28
C GLU A 220 13.58 23.27 -4.84
N GLU A 221 12.79 23.69 -3.85
CA GLU A 221 13.01 23.32 -2.45
C GLU A 221 12.74 21.82 -2.27
N ARG A 222 11.67 21.29 -2.88
CA ARG A 222 11.34 19.87 -2.87
C ARG A 222 12.47 19.00 -3.43
N ALA A 223 13.03 19.39 -4.58
CA ALA A 223 14.13 18.65 -5.22
C ALA A 223 15.41 18.61 -4.37
N LYS A 224 15.56 19.51 -3.41
CA LYS A 224 16.72 19.61 -2.53
C LYS A 224 16.53 18.95 -1.16
N LEU A 225 15.32 18.45 -0.85
CA LEU A 225 15.05 17.77 0.41
C LEU A 225 15.79 16.44 0.48
N ARG A 226 16.40 16.17 1.63
CA ARG A 226 17.09 14.92 1.92
C ARG A 226 16.43 14.21 3.10
N CYS A 227 16.44 12.89 3.06
CA CYS A 227 16.04 12.06 4.19
C CYS A 227 17.32 11.65 4.92
N VAL A 228 17.48 12.10 6.16
CA VAL A 228 18.74 11.91 6.89
C VAL A 228 18.55 10.89 8.00
N LEU A 229 19.36 9.83 7.94
CA LEU A 229 19.49 8.87 9.03
C LEU A 229 20.09 9.55 10.27
N PRO A 230 19.68 9.17 11.49
CA PRO A 230 20.12 9.83 12.70
C PRO A 230 21.62 9.62 12.91
N LYS A 231 22.33 10.71 13.24
CA LYS A 231 23.78 10.70 13.48
C LYS A 231 24.20 9.82 14.67
N SER A 232 23.27 9.47 15.54
CA SER A 232 23.49 8.57 16.68
C SER A 232 23.70 7.11 16.27
N LEU A 233 23.36 6.72 15.03
CA LEU A 233 23.60 5.36 14.56
C LEU A 233 25.09 5.08 14.42
N THR A 234 25.57 4.05 15.11
CA THR A 234 26.95 3.59 14.94
C THR A 234 27.14 2.99 13.54
N LEU A 235 28.39 2.90 13.09
CA LEU A 235 28.69 2.24 11.81
C LEU A 235 28.23 0.78 11.81
N GLU A 236 28.40 0.07 12.93
CA GLU A 236 27.95 -1.32 13.09
C GLU A 236 26.43 -1.47 12.95
N GLN A 237 25.64 -0.57 13.55
CA GLN A 237 24.19 -0.55 13.40
C GLN A 237 23.79 -0.33 11.93
N ARG A 238 24.45 0.61 11.25
CA ARG A 238 24.21 0.89 9.82
C ARG A 238 24.56 -0.31 8.93
N ILE A 239 25.66 -1.01 9.23
CA ILE A 239 26.01 -2.26 8.54
C ILE A 239 24.94 -3.33 8.79
N GLY A 240 24.53 -3.55 10.04
CA GLY A 240 23.49 -4.53 10.37
C GLY A 240 22.15 -4.25 9.67
N MET A 241 21.75 -2.98 9.58
CA MET A 241 20.59 -2.57 8.78
C MET A 241 20.78 -2.92 7.29
N ALA A 242 21.94 -2.61 6.71
CA ALA A 242 22.20 -2.92 5.30
C ALA A 242 22.20 -4.44 5.02
N GLU A 243 22.74 -5.26 5.93
CA GLU A 243 22.67 -6.72 5.84
C GLU A 243 21.22 -7.22 5.88
N PHE A 244 20.40 -6.67 6.77
CA PHE A 244 18.98 -7.01 6.86
C PHE A 244 18.24 -6.70 5.55
N ILE A 245 18.50 -5.54 4.95
CA ILE A 245 17.90 -5.14 3.66
C ILE A 245 18.33 -6.10 2.54
N LEU A 246 19.63 -6.33 2.38
CA LEU A 246 20.16 -7.18 1.30
C LEU A 246 19.72 -8.64 1.46
N THR A 247 19.65 -9.14 2.71
CA THR A 247 19.14 -10.48 3.01
C THR A 247 17.67 -10.59 2.65
N GLY A 248 16.84 -9.62 3.07
CA GLY A 248 15.42 -9.59 2.76
C GLY A 248 15.12 -9.51 1.26
N LEU A 249 15.92 -8.77 0.50
CA LEU A 249 15.84 -8.69 -0.97
C LEU A 249 16.37 -9.95 -1.68
N GLY A 250 16.99 -10.89 -0.95
CA GLY A 250 17.63 -12.07 -1.53
C GLY A 250 18.88 -11.76 -2.37
N LEU A 251 19.53 -10.62 -2.11
CA LEU A 251 20.72 -10.10 -2.82
C LEU A 251 22.03 -10.54 -2.16
N ASN A 252 22.09 -11.77 -1.65
CA ASN A 252 23.25 -12.34 -0.96
C ASN A 252 24.27 -13.02 -1.88
N ARG A 253 23.91 -13.31 -3.14
CA ARG A 253 24.76 -14.05 -4.10
C ARG A 253 24.66 -13.48 -5.52
N GLY A 254 24.98 -12.19 -5.64
CA GLY A 254 25.01 -11.50 -6.94
C GLY A 254 24.16 -10.24 -6.90
N VAL A 255 24.83 -9.10 -6.81
CA VAL A 255 24.23 -7.77 -6.87
C VAL A 255 24.56 -7.16 -8.23
N ALA A 256 23.54 -6.74 -8.95
CA ALA A 256 23.70 -6.11 -10.25
C ALA A 256 24.40 -4.74 -10.14
N PRO A 257 25.07 -4.28 -11.21
CA PRO A 257 25.63 -2.93 -11.29
C PRO A 257 24.62 -1.81 -11.01
N ILE A 258 23.35 -2.01 -11.36
CA ILE A 258 22.26 -1.09 -11.00
C ILE A 258 21.21 -1.84 -10.20
N VAL A 259 20.89 -1.34 -9.01
CA VAL A 259 19.78 -1.83 -8.20
C VAL A 259 18.77 -0.71 -8.00
N LEU A 260 17.60 -0.82 -8.63
CA LEU A 260 16.50 0.12 -8.46
C LEU A 260 15.66 -0.30 -7.25
N LEU A 261 15.43 0.62 -6.30
CA LEU A 261 14.54 0.43 -5.15
C LEU A 261 13.28 1.27 -5.34
N ALA A 262 12.25 0.70 -5.95
CA ALA A 262 11.02 1.35 -6.34
C ALA A 262 9.91 1.15 -5.29
N GLY A 263 9.81 2.10 -4.35
CA GLY A 263 8.62 2.23 -3.51
C GLY A 263 7.41 2.62 -4.36
N HIS A 264 6.21 2.61 -3.81
CA HIS A 264 5.04 3.12 -4.54
C HIS A 264 4.27 4.18 -3.76
N GLY A 265 3.51 4.97 -4.50
CA GLY A 265 2.56 5.94 -4.00
C GLY A 265 1.50 6.19 -5.08
N SER A 266 0.58 7.12 -4.81
CA SER A 266 -0.49 7.45 -5.76
C SER A 266 -0.62 8.96 -5.95
N SER A 267 -0.70 9.40 -7.21
CA SER A 267 -1.12 10.77 -7.52
C SER A 267 -2.64 10.87 -7.49
N ASN A 268 -3.15 11.63 -6.53
CA ASN A 268 -4.57 12.01 -6.47
C ASN A 268 -4.71 13.44 -5.93
N THR A 269 -5.89 14.01 -6.16
CA THR A 269 -6.29 15.35 -5.71
C THR A 269 -7.58 15.22 -4.90
N ASN A 270 -7.69 15.96 -3.78
CA ASN A 270 -8.91 16.03 -2.98
C ASN A 270 -9.52 14.67 -2.54
N ASN A 271 -8.68 13.69 -2.20
CA ASN A 271 -9.16 12.35 -1.85
C ASN A 271 -8.99 12.05 -0.35
N PRO A 272 -10.09 11.98 0.44
CA PRO A 272 -10.00 11.64 1.86
C PRO A 272 -9.51 10.20 2.10
N HIS A 273 -9.54 9.35 1.07
CA HIS A 273 -9.08 7.96 1.11
C HIS A 273 -7.66 7.76 0.56
N ARG A 274 -6.86 8.83 0.44
CA ARG A 274 -5.48 8.78 -0.09
C ARG A 274 -4.63 7.67 0.54
N ALA A 275 -4.70 7.51 1.86
CA ALA A 275 -3.91 6.50 2.57
C ALA A 275 -4.22 5.05 2.12
N GLY A 276 -5.42 4.79 1.59
CA GLY A 276 -5.79 3.49 1.02
C GLY A 276 -5.30 3.27 -0.42
N LEU A 277 -4.83 4.32 -1.09
CA LEU A 277 -4.19 4.25 -2.41
C LEU A 277 -2.66 4.15 -2.33
N ASP A 278 -2.09 4.74 -1.29
CA ASP A 278 -0.66 4.65 -0.99
C ASP A 278 -0.28 3.27 -0.40
N CYS A 279 0.95 3.14 0.12
CA CYS A 279 1.49 1.84 0.51
C CYS A 279 1.02 1.40 1.89
N GLY A 280 0.24 0.30 1.94
CA GLY A 280 -0.16 -0.33 3.20
C GLY A 280 1.04 -0.83 4.04
N ALA A 281 2.13 -1.25 3.40
CA ALA A 281 3.37 -1.64 4.09
C ALA A 281 4.18 -0.43 4.60
N CYS A 282 3.85 0.79 4.20
CA CYS A 282 4.42 2.04 4.72
C CYS A 282 3.36 2.81 5.55
N ALA A 283 2.43 2.12 6.20
CA ALA A 283 1.37 2.72 7.02
C ALA A 283 0.53 3.78 6.28
N GLY A 284 0.19 3.52 5.01
CA GLY A 284 -0.62 4.42 4.18
C GLY A 284 0.13 5.69 3.74
N GLN A 285 1.46 5.67 3.77
CA GLN A 285 2.32 6.70 3.19
C GLN A 285 2.95 6.20 1.88
N THR A 286 3.58 7.10 1.13
CA THR A 286 4.36 6.71 -0.05
C THR A 286 5.67 6.03 0.37
N GLY A 287 6.14 5.07 -0.43
CA GLY A 287 7.43 4.39 -0.22
C GLY A 287 8.67 5.23 -0.56
N GLU A 288 8.50 6.53 -0.86
CA GLU A 288 9.58 7.44 -1.27
C GLU A 288 10.69 7.54 -0.20
N VAL A 289 10.30 7.77 1.07
CA VAL A 289 11.27 7.95 2.16
C VAL A 289 12.04 6.66 2.42
N ASN A 290 11.36 5.51 2.38
CA ASN A 290 11.99 4.21 2.57
C ASN A 290 12.99 3.90 1.45
N ALA A 291 12.62 4.15 0.19
CA ALA A 291 13.51 3.95 -0.95
C ALA A 291 14.77 4.83 -0.86
N LYS A 292 14.61 6.13 -0.55
CA LYS A 292 15.72 7.07 -0.35
C LYS A 292 16.64 6.63 0.79
N ALA A 293 16.08 6.33 1.96
CA ALA A 293 16.85 5.91 3.13
C ALA A 293 17.62 4.60 2.88
N ALA A 294 17.00 3.62 2.21
CA ALA A 294 17.65 2.36 1.85
C ALA A 294 18.80 2.58 0.84
N ALA A 295 18.56 3.36 -0.21
CA ALA A 295 19.58 3.65 -1.23
C ALA A 295 20.77 4.42 -0.65
N ASP A 296 20.51 5.46 0.17
CA ASP A 296 21.56 6.24 0.81
C ASP A 296 22.41 5.38 1.75
N LEU A 297 21.77 4.51 2.55
CA LEU A 297 22.46 3.56 3.43
C LEU A 297 23.34 2.58 2.66
N LEU A 298 22.81 1.97 1.59
CA LEU A 298 23.51 0.96 0.80
C LEU A 298 24.60 1.58 -0.09
N ASN A 299 24.54 2.88 -0.38
CA ASN A 299 25.58 3.61 -1.10
C ASN A 299 26.68 4.20 -0.21
N ASP A 300 26.50 4.22 1.13
CA ASP A 300 27.51 4.74 2.06
C ASP A 300 28.83 3.94 1.93
N PRO A 301 29.97 4.59 1.60
CA PRO A 301 31.25 3.91 1.42
C PRO A 301 31.73 3.13 2.66
N ALA A 302 31.48 3.65 3.87
CA ALA A 302 31.87 2.99 5.12
C ALA A 302 31.01 1.74 5.37
N VAL A 303 29.71 1.81 5.07
CA VAL A 303 28.81 0.66 5.15
C VAL A 303 29.22 -0.41 4.14
N ARG A 304 29.50 -0.03 2.89
CA ARG A 304 29.97 -0.95 1.84
C ARG A 304 31.26 -1.66 2.22
N LYS A 305 32.23 -0.93 2.78
CA LYS A 305 33.47 -1.52 3.27
C LYS A 305 33.18 -2.58 4.35
N GLY A 306 32.32 -2.24 5.33
CA GLY A 306 31.94 -3.18 6.39
C GLY A 306 31.17 -4.40 5.89
N LEU A 307 30.32 -4.26 4.87
CA LEU A 307 29.62 -5.38 4.23
C LEU A 307 30.61 -6.33 3.55
N VAL A 308 31.59 -5.80 2.81
CA VAL A 308 32.65 -6.62 2.18
C VAL A 308 33.50 -7.34 3.23
N GLU A 309 33.84 -6.68 4.34
CA GLU A 309 34.56 -7.29 5.47
C GLU A 309 33.76 -8.44 6.11
N LYS A 310 32.43 -8.38 6.08
CA LYS A 310 31.53 -9.46 6.52
C LYS A 310 31.26 -10.54 5.46
N GLY A 311 31.89 -10.46 4.29
CA GLY A 311 31.82 -11.47 3.23
C GLY A 311 30.74 -11.23 2.17
N TRP A 312 30.10 -10.06 2.14
CA TRP A 312 29.16 -9.72 1.07
C TRP A 312 29.89 -9.41 -0.24
N ASN A 313 29.45 -10.06 -1.32
CA ASN A 313 29.99 -9.82 -2.66
C ASN A 313 29.12 -8.79 -3.42
N ILE A 314 29.44 -7.51 -3.23
CA ILE A 314 28.77 -6.37 -3.89
C ILE A 314 29.72 -5.83 -4.97
N ASP A 315 29.26 -5.73 -6.23
CA ASP A 315 30.06 -5.11 -7.29
C ASP A 315 30.50 -3.69 -6.85
N PRO A 316 31.81 -3.34 -6.89
CA PRO A 316 32.27 -2.00 -6.54
C PRO A 316 31.64 -0.86 -7.37
N ARG A 317 31.15 -1.19 -8.57
CA ARG A 317 30.39 -0.32 -9.49
C ARG A 317 28.89 -0.32 -9.21
N CYS A 318 28.39 -1.20 -8.35
CA CYS A 318 26.97 -1.27 -7.99
C CYS A 318 26.49 0.08 -7.44
N CYS A 319 25.38 0.58 -7.97
CA CYS A 319 24.69 1.77 -7.49
C CYS A 319 23.24 1.42 -7.13
N PHE A 320 22.83 1.74 -5.91
CA PHE A 320 21.42 1.64 -5.51
C PHE A 320 20.72 2.96 -5.86
N LEU A 321 19.65 2.90 -6.63
CA LEU A 321 18.88 4.07 -7.08
C LEU A 321 17.50 4.07 -6.43
N PRO A 322 17.12 5.10 -5.67
CA PRO A 322 15.78 5.19 -5.12
C PRO A 322 14.79 5.60 -6.23
N ALA A 323 13.62 4.97 -6.24
CA ALA A 323 12.57 5.28 -7.19
C ALA A 323 11.17 5.24 -6.55
N LEU A 324 10.21 5.90 -7.20
CA LEU A 324 8.80 5.88 -6.84
C LEU A 324 7.96 5.46 -8.05
N HIS A 325 7.23 4.36 -7.92
CA HIS A 325 6.16 3.96 -8.81
C HIS A 325 4.86 4.68 -8.42
N ASP A 326 4.44 5.65 -9.21
CA ASP A 326 3.12 6.28 -9.08
C ASP A 326 2.05 5.38 -9.67
N THR A 327 1.34 4.68 -8.81
CA THR A 327 0.32 3.70 -9.18
C THR A 327 -0.89 4.27 -9.91
N THR A 328 -1.18 5.57 -9.82
CA THR A 328 -2.25 6.18 -10.63
C THR A 328 -1.83 6.33 -12.09
N THR A 329 -0.56 6.66 -12.33
CA THR A 329 -0.03 7.00 -13.67
C THR A 329 0.92 5.95 -14.21
N ASP A 330 1.25 4.90 -13.46
CA ASP A 330 2.31 3.91 -13.71
C ASP A 330 3.69 4.50 -14.03
N ARG A 331 3.92 5.79 -13.78
CA ARG A 331 5.24 6.41 -13.99
C ARG A 331 6.17 5.95 -12.88
N VAL A 332 7.40 5.60 -13.24
CA VAL A 332 8.47 5.33 -12.26
C VAL A 332 9.48 6.46 -12.32
N GLU A 333 9.51 7.26 -11.25
CA GLU A 333 10.46 8.38 -11.12
C GLU A 333 11.69 7.91 -10.33
N ILE A 334 12.89 8.07 -10.91
CA ILE A 334 14.15 7.89 -10.18
C ILE A 334 14.42 9.16 -9.39
N LEU A 335 14.49 9.05 -8.06
CA LEU A 335 14.43 10.18 -7.13
C LEU A 335 15.81 10.80 -6.82
N GLY A 336 16.88 10.27 -7.39
CA GLY A 336 18.23 10.76 -7.20
C GLY A 336 19.33 9.76 -7.59
N GLY A 337 20.59 10.18 -7.46
CA GLY A 337 21.77 9.34 -7.69
C GLY A 337 22.19 9.18 -9.15
N LEU A 338 21.49 9.80 -10.10
CA LEU A 338 21.80 9.76 -11.54
C LEU A 338 23.11 10.48 -11.91
N ASP A 339 23.62 11.34 -11.03
CA ASP A 339 24.89 12.05 -11.16
C ASP A 339 26.10 11.22 -10.71
N ASN A 340 25.87 9.99 -10.21
CA ASN A 340 26.95 9.12 -9.75
C ASN A 340 27.85 8.68 -10.92
N PRO A 341 29.16 8.99 -10.90
CA PRO A 341 30.07 8.72 -12.01
C PRO A 341 30.32 7.23 -12.28
N LYS A 342 29.89 6.34 -11.37
CA LYS A 342 29.98 4.89 -11.56
C LYS A 342 28.88 4.33 -12.48
N LEU A 343 27.81 5.09 -12.70
CA LEU A 343 26.69 4.64 -13.53
C LEU A 343 27.07 4.63 -15.00
N ASP A 344 26.70 3.55 -15.68
CA ASP A 344 26.71 3.49 -17.13
C ASP A 344 25.51 4.30 -17.66
N THR A 345 25.81 5.45 -18.28
CA THR A 345 24.78 6.37 -18.80
C THR A 345 23.95 5.76 -19.92
N GLY A 346 24.51 4.85 -20.72
CA GLY A 346 23.77 4.11 -21.75
C GLY A 346 22.78 3.16 -21.12
N LEU A 347 23.22 2.37 -20.13
CA LEU A 347 22.36 1.43 -19.42
C LEU A 347 21.24 2.14 -18.63
N VAL A 348 21.53 3.32 -18.04
CA VAL A 348 20.52 4.16 -17.38
C VAL A 348 19.49 4.68 -18.38
N ALA A 349 19.91 5.13 -19.56
CA ALA A 349 18.99 5.59 -20.60
C ALA A 349 18.09 4.45 -21.11
N GLU A 350 18.65 3.24 -21.27
CA GLU A 350 17.88 2.03 -21.60
C GLU A 350 16.86 1.69 -20.51
N LEU A 351 17.26 1.75 -19.23
CA LEU A 351 16.37 1.54 -18.09
C LEU A 351 15.21 2.53 -18.09
N GLN A 352 15.48 3.83 -18.25
CA GLN A 352 14.45 4.87 -18.28
C GLN A 352 13.46 4.64 -19.45
N ALA A 353 13.97 4.35 -20.64
CA ALA A 353 13.14 4.02 -21.79
C ALA A 353 12.30 2.74 -21.57
N ALA A 354 12.86 1.74 -20.88
CA ALA A 354 12.14 0.52 -20.53
C ALA A 354 11.02 0.77 -19.50
N LEU A 355 11.29 1.59 -18.47
CA LEU A 355 10.30 2.01 -17.48
C LEU A 355 9.13 2.76 -18.13
N ASP A 356 9.39 3.70 -19.04
CA ASP A 356 8.35 4.44 -19.75
C ASP A 356 7.49 3.55 -20.66
N LYS A 357 8.12 2.61 -21.37
CA LYS A 357 7.40 1.61 -22.18
C LYS A 357 6.56 0.68 -21.31
N ALA A 358 7.10 0.18 -20.21
CA ALA A 358 6.37 -0.67 -19.26
C ALA A 358 5.18 0.07 -18.64
N ALA A 359 5.35 1.36 -18.31
CA ALA A 359 4.27 2.22 -17.85
C ALA A 359 3.13 2.30 -18.87
N ASN A 360 3.44 2.55 -20.15
CA ASN A 360 2.44 2.61 -21.22
C ASN A 360 1.66 1.30 -21.36
N LEU A 361 2.35 0.16 -21.37
CA LEU A 361 1.72 -1.16 -21.45
C LEU A 361 0.81 -1.45 -20.24
N THR A 362 1.27 -1.06 -19.04
CA THR A 362 0.51 -1.22 -17.79
C THR A 362 -0.78 -0.39 -17.81
N ARG A 363 -0.70 0.87 -18.27
CA ARG A 363 -1.89 1.73 -18.43
C ARG A 363 -2.88 1.15 -19.40
N LEU A 364 -2.42 0.65 -20.55
CA LEU A 364 -3.27 0.04 -21.57
C LEU A 364 -4.02 -1.17 -21.02
N GLU A 365 -3.34 -2.05 -20.29
CA GLU A 365 -3.97 -3.20 -19.64
C GLU A 365 -4.98 -2.78 -18.57
N ARG A 366 -4.62 -1.81 -17.72
CA ARG A 366 -5.54 -1.32 -16.68
C ARG A 366 -6.75 -0.59 -17.28
N MET A 367 -6.59 0.11 -18.40
CA MET A 367 -7.68 0.86 -19.03
C MET A 367 -8.82 -0.04 -19.48
N LEU A 368 -8.52 -1.29 -19.86
CA LEU A 368 -9.55 -2.30 -20.15
C LEU A 368 -10.52 -2.55 -18.98
N ARG A 369 -10.08 -2.29 -17.74
CA ARG A 369 -10.92 -2.38 -16.52
C ARG A 369 -11.49 -1.03 -16.06
N LEU A 370 -10.91 0.10 -16.48
CA LEU A 370 -11.35 1.43 -16.04
C LEU A 370 -12.31 2.07 -17.04
N GLU A 371 -11.92 2.14 -18.31
CA GLU A 371 -12.68 2.76 -19.41
C GLU A 371 -12.41 1.94 -20.70
N PRO A 372 -13.11 0.80 -20.91
CA PRO A 372 -12.82 -0.17 -21.97
C PRO A 372 -12.84 0.39 -23.41
N ASP A 373 -13.52 1.51 -23.60
CA ASP A 373 -13.65 2.21 -24.88
C ASP A 373 -12.39 3.03 -25.25
N LEU A 374 -11.54 3.36 -24.27
CA LEU A 374 -10.28 4.07 -24.49
C LEU A 374 -9.14 3.10 -24.81
N ARG A 375 -8.65 3.13 -26.05
CA ARG A 375 -7.60 2.20 -26.53
C ARG A 375 -6.35 2.87 -27.08
N ASP A 376 -6.44 4.15 -27.45
CA ASP A 376 -5.30 4.90 -27.99
C ASP A 376 -4.26 5.21 -26.88
N PRO A 377 -2.99 4.79 -27.01
CA PRO A 377 -1.99 4.92 -25.94
C PRO A 377 -1.76 6.36 -25.45
N GLU A 378 -1.71 7.34 -26.35
CA GLU A 378 -1.49 8.74 -25.99
C GLU A 378 -2.69 9.32 -25.25
N THR A 379 -3.90 8.98 -25.69
CA THR A 379 -5.14 9.36 -25.03
C THR A 379 -5.26 8.71 -23.66
N VAL A 380 -4.89 7.43 -23.54
CA VAL A 380 -4.84 6.70 -22.27
C VAL A 380 -3.88 7.35 -21.28
N ALA A 381 -2.66 7.69 -21.72
CA ALA A 381 -1.67 8.36 -20.87
C ALA A 381 -2.19 9.73 -20.36
N ARG A 382 -2.73 10.55 -21.26
CA ARG A 382 -3.33 11.84 -20.89
C ARG A 382 -4.52 11.69 -19.95
N ASN A 383 -5.40 10.71 -20.19
CA ASN A 383 -6.56 10.43 -19.35
C ASN A 383 -6.15 10.03 -17.93
N MET A 384 -5.15 9.15 -17.76
CA MET A 384 -4.64 8.76 -16.44
C MET A 384 -4.04 9.94 -15.67
N GLU A 385 -3.26 10.79 -16.35
CA GLU A 385 -2.73 12.02 -15.73
C GLU A 385 -3.83 13.01 -15.33
N GLN A 386 -4.83 13.20 -16.19
CA GLN A 386 -5.97 14.08 -15.92
C GLN A 386 -6.79 13.56 -14.74
N ARG A 387 -7.07 12.27 -14.67
CA ARG A 387 -7.80 11.63 -13.56
C ARG A 387 -7.12 11.84 -12.20
N GLY A 388 -5.81 11.74 -12.14
CA GLY A 388 -5.05 12.00 -10.91
C GLY A 388 -5.09 13.46 -10.46
N ARG A 389 -5.36 14.39 -11.38
CA ARG A 389 -5.44 15.84 -11.14
C ARG A 389 -6.87 16.34 -10.92
N ASP A 390 -7.85 15.66 -11.48
CA ASP A 390 -9.28 15.99 -11.38
C ASP A 390 -9.78 15.87 -9.93
N TRP A 391 -10.17 17.01 -9.37
CA TRP A 391 -10.67 17.15 -8.00
C TRP A 391 -12.07 16.59 -7.80
N SER A 392 -12.82 16.34 -8.88
CA SER A 392 -14.13 15.70 -8.88
C SER A 392 -14.07 14.18 -9.08
N GLN A 393 -12.89 13.65 -9.45
CA GLN A 393 -12.71 12.24 -9.75
C GLN A 393 -12.81 11.39 -8.48
N VAL A 394 -13.93 10.68 -8.33
CA VAL A 394 -14.17 9.77 -7.21
C VAL A 394 -13.32 8.50 -7.29
N ARG A 395 -12.89 8.12 -8.50
CA ARG A 395 -12.14 6.89 -8.79
C ARG A 395 -10.94 7.21 -9.68
N PRO A 396 -9.83 7.74 -9.13
CA PRO A 396 -8.63 8.00 -9.94
C PRO A 396 -8.02 6.70 -10.51
N GLU A 397 -8.07 5.62 -9.73
CA GLU A 397 -7.66 4.26 -10.08
C GLU A 397 -8.47 3.24 -9.23
N TRP A 398 -8.21 1.94 -9.41
CA TRP A 398 -8.87 0.84 -8.68
C TRP A 398 -8.17 0.43 -7.38
N ALA A 399 -7.05 1.07 -7.01
CA ALA A 399 -6.26 0.69 -5.85
C ALA A 399 -5.93 -0.82 -5.89
N LEU A 400 -6.26 -1.57 -4.84
CA LEU A 400 -6.01 -3.00 -4.72
C LEU A 400 -7.28 -3.85 -5.01
N ALA A 401 -8.30 -3.30 -5.69
CA ALA A 401 -9.51 -4.03 -6.03
C ALA A 401 -9.20 -5.28 -6.91
N GLY A 402 -9.77 -6.41 -6.53
CA GLY A 402 -9.51 -7.72 -7.16
C GLY A 402 -8.39 -8.55 -6.53
N ASN A 403 -7.68 -8.04 -5.52
CA ASN A 403 -6.67 -8.82 -4.79
C ASN A 403 -7.27 -10.12 -4.22
N ALA A 404 -6.56 -11.24 -4.39
CA ALA A 404 -7.03 -12.57 -4.00
C ALA A 404 -5.91 -13.57 -3.68
N ALA A 405 -4.67 -13.31 -4.11
CA ALA A 405 -3.51 -14.16 -3.82
C ALA A 405 -2.35 -13.40 -3.17
N PHE A 406 -1.57 -14.12 -2.38
CA PHE A 406 -0.22 -13.73 -1.98
C PHE A 406 0.72 -14.83 -2.42
N ILE A 407 1.82 -14.52 -3.09
CA ILE A 407 2.78 -15.52 -3.55
C ILE A 407 4.16 -15.16 -3.00
N ALA A 408 4.74 -16.07 -2.22
CA ALA A 408 6.13 -16.00 -1.75
C ALA A 408 6.90 -17.17 -2.33
N ALA A 409 7.59 -16.93 -3.43
CA ALA A 409 8.36 -17.93 -4.16
C ALA A 409 9.45 -17.24 -4.99
N PRO A 410 10.43 -17.96 -5.56
CA PRO A 410 11.43 -17.33 -6.39
C PRO A 410 10.80 -16.77 -7.68
N ARG A 411 11.27 -15.61 -8.16
CA ARG A 411 10.68 -14.89 -9.32
C ARG A 411 10.39 -15.77 -10.52
N TRP A 412 11.28 -16.73 -10.81
CA TRP A 412 11.12 -17.63 -11.95
C TRP A 412 9.79 -18.39 -11.91
N ARG A 413 9.24 -18.75 -10.73
CA ARG A 413 7.94 -19.43 -10.61
C ARG A 413 6.79 -18.63 -11.21
N THR A 414 6.86 -17.31 -11.15
CA THR A 414 5.76 -16.40 -11.51
C THR A 414 6.07 -15.55 -12.74
N ARG A 415 7.25 -15.70 -13.36
CA ARG A 415 7.74 -14.81 -14.43
C ARG A 415 6.79 -14.73 -15.64
N GLU A 416 6.29 -15.88 -16.07
CA GLU A 416 5.42 -16.00 -17.25
C GLU A 416 3.92 -15.99 -16.91
N MET A 417 3.57 -15.78 -15.64
CA MET A 417 2.17 -15.78 -15.20
C MET A 417 1.55 -14.41 -15.45
N ASN A 418 0.37 -14.37 -16.07
CA ASN A 418 -0.51 -13.22 -15.98
C ASN A 418 -1.43 -13.41 -14.77
N LEU A 419 -1.16 -12.68 -13.68
CA LEU A 419 -1.95 -12.73 -12.45
C LEU A 419 -3.04 -11.64 -12.40
N ALA A 420 -3.18 -10.87 -13.49
CA ALA A 420 -4.21 -9.86 -13.70
C ALA A 420 -4.28 -8.77 -12.60
N GLY A 421 -3.17 -8.47 -11.93
CA GLY A 421 -3.14 -7.53 -10.82
C GLY A 421 -3.92 -8.02 -9.59
N ARG A 422 -3.95 -9.34 -9.36
CA ARG A 422 -4.69 -9.96 -8.24
C ARG A 422 -3.81 -10.58 -7.16
N ALA A 423 -2.48 -10.57 -7.36
CA ALA A 423 -1.54 -11.24 -6.49
C ALA A 423 -0.52 -10.26 -5.89
N PHE A 424 -0.38 -10.29 -4.57
CA PHE A 424 0.77 -9.70 -3.91
C PHE A 424 1.99 -10.60 -4.16
N LEU A 425 3.03 -10.08 -4.82
CA LEU A 425 4.19 -10.87 -5.24
C LEU A 425 5.43 -10.55 -4.39
N HIS A 426 5.81 -11.48 -3.52
CA HIS A 426 7.06 -11.43 -2.76
C HIS A 426 8.05 -12.44 -3.30
N ASP A 427 9.29 -12.02 -3.52
CA ASP A 427 10.36 -12.95 -3.89
C ASP A 427 10.94 -13.61 -2.65
N TYR A 428 11.00 -14.95 -2.67
CA TYR A 428 11.53 -15.75 -1.58
C TYR A 428 12.24 -16.97 -2.12
N ASP A 429 13.46 -17.23 -1.65
CA ASP A 429 14.26 -18.39 -2.04
C ASP A 429 14.75 -19.12 -0.80
N ILE A 430 14.24 -20.34 -0.61
CA ILE A 430 14.56 -21.20 0.53
C ILE A 430 16.06 -21.51 0.61
N GLU A 431 16.77 -21.59 -0.51
CA GLU A 431 18.22 -21.89 -0.53
C GLU A 431 19.04 -20.75 0.08
N LYS A 432 18.45 -19.55 0.17
CA LYS A 432 19.06 -18.34 0.74
C LYS A 432 18.69 -18.12 2.21
N ASP A 433 17.83 -18.95 2.79
CA ASP A 433 17.24 -18.76 4.12
C ASP A 433 17.26 -20.05 4.95
N PRO A 434 18.44 -20.57 5.31
CA PRO A 434 18.59 -21.87 5.98
C PRO A 434 17.92 -21.94 7.36
N GLU A 435 17.79 -20.81 8.04
CA GLU A 435 17.16 -20.71 9.37
C GLU A 435 15.68 -20.28 9.30
N PHE A 436 15.14 -20.04 8.10
CA PHE A 436 13.78 -19.58 7.88
C PHE A 436 13.46 -18.20 8.50
N GLY A 437 14.47 -17.36 8.69
CA GLY A 437 14.33 -16.01 9.25
C GLY A 437 13.59 -15.08 8.29
N VAL A 438 13.93 -15.16 6.99
CA VAL A 438 13.23 -14.38 5.95
C VAL A 438 11.80 -14.90 5.77
N LEU A 439 11.58 -16.22 5.77
CA LEU A 439 10.25 -16.81 5.74
C LEU A 439 9.39 -16.35 6.92
N THR A 440 9.96 -16.37 8.12
CA THR A 440 9.28 -15.89 9.33
C THR A 440 8.84 -14.44 9.15
N LEU A 441 9.75 -13.56 8.73
CA LEU A 441 9.44 -12.15 8.45
C LEU A 441 8.30 -12.00 7.43
N ILE A 442 8.38 -12.72 6.30
CA ILE A 442 7.37 -12.70 5.23
C ILE A 442 6.00 -13.10 5.77
N MET A 443 5.93 -14.20 6.52
CA MET A 443 4.67 -14.76 7.03
C MET A 443 4.06 -13.93 8.15
N THR A 444 4.88 -13.29 9.00
CA THR A 444 4.37 -12.53 10.16
C THR A 444 4.15 -11.05 9.90
N ALA A 445 4.67 -10.48 8.81
CA ALA A 445 4.47 -9.07 8.46
C ALA A 445 3.84 -8.86 7.07
N PRO A 446 4.54 -8.99 5.93
CA PRO A 446 3.94 -8.76 4.61
C PRO A 446 2.67 -9.58 4.33
N LEU A 447 2.64 -10.86 4.70
CA LEU A 447 1.46 -11.71 4.51
C LEU A 447 0.26 -11.25 5.35
N VAL A 448 0.50 -10.86 6.61
CA VAL A 448 -0.56 -10.36 7.50
C VAL A 448 -1.10 -9.03 6.97
N VAL A 449 -0.23 -8.13 6.51
CA VAL A 449 -0.64 -6.86 5.87
C VAL A 449 -1.48 -7.12 4.61
N ALA A 450 -1.03 -8.01 3.73
CA ALA A 450 -1.79 -8.39 2.53
C ALA A 450 -3.17 -8.97 2.90
N ASN A 451 -3.24 -9.79 3.96
CA ASN A 451 -4.51 -10.31 4.45
C ASN A 451 -5.43 -9.21 5.01
N TRP A 452 -4.91 -8.26 5.78
CA TRP A 452 -5.70 -7.15 6.31
C TRP A 452 -6.26 -6.25 5.19
N ILE A 453 -5.44 -5.99 4.17
CA ILE A 453 -5.92 -5.30 2.97
C ILE A 453 -7.04 -6.13 2.33
N ASN A 454 -6.82 -7.42 2.06
CA ASN A 454 -7.85 -8.28 1.49
C ASN A 454 -9.15 -8.29 2.31
N LEU A 455 -9.07 -8.41 3.64
CA LEU A 455 -10.23 -8.39 4.53
C LEU A 455 -10.96 -7.04 4.54
N GLN A 456 -10.25 -5.92 4.37
CA GLN A 456 -10.87 -4.61 4.22
C GLN A 456 -11.74 -4.56 2.96
N TYR A 457 -11.23 -5.06 1.82
CA TYR A 457 -11.99 -5.14 0.59
C TYR A 457 -13.15 -6.15 0.70
N TYR A 458 -12.88 -7.34 1.26
CA TYR A 458 -13.88 -8.38 1.48
C TYR A 458 -15.05 -7.84 2.33
N GLY A 459 -14.76 -7.28 3.51
CA GLY A 459 -15.77 -6.69 4.40
C GLY A 459 -16.58 -5.61 3.70
N SER A 460 -15.88 -4.68 3.03
CA SER A 460 -16.53 -3.57 2.34
C SER A 460 -17.42 -4.01 1.18
N ILE A 461 -17.16 -5.15 0.53
CA ILE A 461 -18.01 -5.66 -0.56
C ILE A 461 -19.18 -6.49 -0.05
N VAL A 462 -19.00 -7.29 1.02
CA VAL A 462 -20.07 -8.18 1.53
C VAL A 462 -21.10 -7.43 2.38
N ASP A 463 -20.70 -6.39 3.10
CA ASP A 463 -21.59 -5.54 3.91
C ASP A 463 -21.08 -4.09 3.91
N ASN A 464 -21.23 -3.40 2.78
CA ASN A 464 -20.74 -2.03 2.64
C ASN A 464 -21.37 -1.07 3.67
N GLN A 465 -22.62 -1.32 4.07
CA GLN A 465 -23.31 -0.46 5.03
C GLN A 465 -22.63 -0.46 6.41
N ARG A 466 -22.07 -1.59 6.85
CA ARG A 466 -21.43 -1.73 8.17
C ARG A 466 -19.91 -1.76 8.13
N GLN A 467 -19.33 -2.35 7.07
CA GLN A 467 -17.90 -2.61 6.93
C GLN A 467 -17.25 -1.80 5.80
N GLY A 468 -18.04 -1.03 5.06
CA GLY A 468 -17.59 -0.08 4.05
C GLY A 468 -17.99 1.34 4.41
N CYS A 469 -17.70 2.26 3.48
CA CYS A 469 -18.00 3.67 3.68
C CYS A 469 -19.08 4.25 2.77
N GLY A 470 -19.92 3.41 2.17
CA GLY A 470 -21.06 3.85 1.38
C GLY A 470 -20.64 4.57 0.10
N ASN A 471 -21.48 5.53 -0.31
CA ASN A 471 -21.28 6.29 -1.52
C ASN A 471 -20.31 7.46 -1.30
N LYS A 472 -19.16 7.40 -2.00
CA LYS A 472 -18.10 8.42 -1.93
C LYS A 472 -18.55 9.83 -2.30
N VAL A 473 -19.55 9.96 -3.17
CA VAL A 473 -20.11 11.27 -3.58
C VAL A 473 -20.80 11.99 -2.42
N LEU A 474 -21.24 11.24 -1.40
CA LEU A 474 -21.92 11.77 -0.23
C LEU A 474 -20.98 11.97 0.97
N HIS A 475 -19.67 11.80 0.79
CA HIS A 475 -18.72 11.85 1.90
C HIS A 475 -18.54 13.26 2.45
N ASN A 476 -18.71 13.38 3.76
CA ASN A 476 -18.32 14.55 4.52
C ASN A 476 -17.09 14.22 5.38
N VAL A 477 -16.00 14.95 5.18
CA VAL A 477 -14.75 14.75 5.93
C VAL A 477 -14.89 15.34 7.32
N VAL A 478 -14.68 14.53 8.35
CA VAL A 478 -14.80 14.93 9.76
C VAL A 478 -13.44 15.23 10.35
N GLY A 479 -13.36 16.33 11.11
CA GLY A 479 -12.17 16.68 11.88
C GLY A 479 -10.90 16.88 11.03
N GLY A 480 -11.06 17.19 9.74
CA GLY A 480 -9.98 17.36 8.76
C GLY A 480 -9.36 16.04 8.29
N THR A 481 -8.99 15.14 9.21
CA THR A 481 -8.30 13.87 8.90
C THR A 481 -8.75 12.70 9.79
N ILE A 482 -9.86 12.84 10.53
CA ILE A 482 -10.33 11.79 11.44
C ILE A 482 -11.03 10.66 10.68
N GLY A 483 -11.86 11.01 9.69
CA GLY A 483 -12.60 10.03 8.90
C GLY A 483 -13.67 10.69 8.02
N VAL A 484 -14.62 9.89 7.55
CA VAL A 484 -15.74 10.35 6.71
C VAL A 484 -17.08 9.91 7.27
N LEU A 485 -18.11 10.73 7.07
CA LEU A 485 -19.52 10.37 7.19
C LEU A 485 -20.12 10.24 5.81
N GLU A 486 -21.18 9.45 5.67
CA GLU A 486 -21.99 9.42 4.46
C GLU A 486 -23.26 10.27 4.65
N GLY A 487 -23.34 11.38 3.94
CA GLY A 487 -24.44 12.35 4.09
C GLY A 487 -24.26 13.26 5.31
N ASN A 488 -25.36 13.83 5.79
CA ASN A 488 -25.36 14.94 6.77
C ASN A 488 -25.12 14.52 8.23
N GLY A 489 -24.87 13.23 8.49
CA GLY A 489 -24.67 12.71 9.85
C GLY A 489 -24.42 11.19 9.85
N GLY A 490 -24.50 10.59 11.03
CA GLY A 490 -24.31 9.14 11.22
C GLY A 490 -22.98 8.80 11.88
N ASP A 491 -22.64 7.52 11.82
CA ASP A 491 -21.39 7.00 12.38
C ASP A 491 -20.22 7.25 11.43
N LEU A 492 -19.02 7.39 12.01
CA LEU A 492 -17.78 7.39 11.23
C LEU A 492 -17.71 6.10 10.43
N ARG A 493 -17.61 6.24 9.11
CA ARG A 493 -17.57 5.12 8.19
C ARG A 493 -16.17 4.52 8.14
N ILE A 494 -16.10 3.19 8.15
CA ILE A 494 -14.86 2.41 8.09
C ILE A 494 -14.78 1.68 6.74
N GLY A 495 -13.59 1.34 6.25
CA GLY A 495 -13.47 0.57 5.01
C GLY A 495 -13.62 1.40 3.72
N LEU A 496 -14.08 0.76 2.65
CA LEU A 496 -14.01 1.28 1.28
C LEU A 496 -15.38 1.66 0.71
N SER A 497 -15.37 2.64 -0.19
CA SER A 497 -16.59 3.15 -0.82
C SER A 497 -17.04 2.26 -1.97
N GLU A 498 -18.31 2.30 -2.35
CA GLU A 498 -18.83 1.59 -3.52
C GLU A 498 -18.04 1.91 -4.80
N GLN A 499 -17.60 3.16 -4.97
CA GLN A 499 -16.78 3.57 -6.12
C GLN A 499 -15.39 2.92 -6.17
N SER A 500 -14.91 2.35 -5.08
CA SER A 500 -13.64 1.59 -5.03
C SER A 500 -13.84 0.09 -5.28
N LEU A 501 -15.08 -0.38 -5.29
CA LEU A 501 -15.41 -1.81 -5.25
C LEU A 501 -16.22 -2.25 -6.47
N ARG A 502 -16.99 -1.34 -7.06
CA ARG A 502 -17.87 -1.57 -8.21
C ARG A 502 -17.65 -0.51 -9.28
N ASP A 503 -17.93 -0.87 -10.52
CA ASP A 503 -17.99 0.09 -11.62
C ASP A 503 -19.38 0.73 -11.77
N SER A 504 -19.53 1.54 -12.82
CA SER A 504 -20.77 2.29 -13.10
C SER A 504 -21.95 1.39 -13.49
N ASN A 505 -21.68 0.16 -13.95
CA ASN A 505 -22.69 -0.85 -14.26
C ASN A 505 -23.01 -1.74 -13.04
N SER A 506 -22.46 -1.41 -11.87
CA SER A 506 -22.54 -2.18 -10.63
C SER A 506 -21.83 -3.53 -10.66
N GLU A 507 -20.97 -3.77 -11.66
CA GLU A 507 -20.14 -4.99 -11.70
C GLU A 507 -19.05 -4.94 -10.63
N LEU A 508 -18.73 -6.12 -10.09
CA LEU A 508 -17.74 -6.28 -9.03
C LEU A 508 -16.33 -6.12 -9.60
N GLN A 509 -15.60 -5.12 -9.11
CA GLN A 509 -14.17 -4.97 -9.37
C GLN A 509 -13.32 -5.64 -8.30
N HIS A 510 -13.90 -5.90 -7.13
CA HIS A 510 -13.38 -6.82 -6.14
C HIS A 510 -14.39 -7.96 -5.92
N GLU A 511 -14.00 -9.17 -6.30
CA GLU A 511 -14.74 -10.38 -5.94
C GLU A 511 -14.51 -10.68 -4.45
N PRO A 512 -15.55 -11.07 -3.68
CA PRO A 512 -15.43 -11.34 -2.25
C PRO A 512 -14.69 -12.66 -1.98
N LEU A 513 -13.38 -12.68 -2.21
CA LEU A 513 -12.51 -13.84 -1.96
C LEU A 513 -11.59 -13.56 -0.77
N ARG A 514 -11.50 -14.51 0.17
CA ARG A 514 -10.47 -14.47 1.21
C ARG A 514 -9.12 -14.83 0.60
N LEU A 515 -8.08 -14.15 1.06
CA LEU A 515 -6.72 -14.30 0.56
C LEU A 515 -6.24 -15.77 0.63
N THR A 516 -5.60 -16.22 -0.44
CA THR A 516 -4.82 -17.46 -0.44
C THR A 516 -3.33 -17.16 -0.58
N ALA A 517 -2.52 -17.62 0.38
CA ALA A 517 -1.08 -17.56 0.33
C ALA A 517 -0.51 -18.82 -0.34
N PHE A 518 0.29 -18.65 -1.39
CA PHE A 518 1.07 -19.68 -2.06
C PHE A 518 2.55 -19.47 -1.67
N ILE A 519 3.13 -20.39 -0.92
CA ILE A 519 4.47 -20.20 -0.33
C ILE A 519 5.36 -21.39 -0.68
N GLU A 520 6.51 -21.13 -1.29
CA GLU A 520 7.54 -22.15 -1.54
C GLU A 520 8.42 -22.34 -0.29
N ALA A 521 7.98 -23.21 0.61
CA ALA A 521 8.68 -23.53 1.85
C ALA A 521 8.30 -24.93 2.38
N PRO A 522 9.05 -25.48 3.35
CA PRO A 522 8.69 -26.74 4.01
C PRO A 522 7.45 -26.58 4.90
N ASN A 523 6.60 -27.62 4.92
CA ASN A 523 5.35 -27.62 5.68
C ASN A 523 5.57 -27.43 7.19
N ASP A 524 6.59 -28.09 7.75
CA ASP A 524 6.97 -28.04 9.16
C ASP A 524 7.46 -26.65 9.58
N ALA A 525 8.25 -25.99 8.73
CA ALA A 525 8.69 -24.62 8.95
C ALA A 525 7.49 -23.65 8.98
N MET A 526 6.56 -23.77 8.03
CA MET A 526 5.36 -22.95 7.99
C MET A 526 4.43 -23.21 9.19
N ASP A 527 4.20 -24.48 9.56
CA ASP A 527 3.39 -24.83 10.74
C ASP A 527 3.99 -24.25 12.03
N ARG A 528 5.32 -24.35 12.21
CA ARG A 528 6.03 -23.76 13.35
C ARG A 528 5.87 -22.25 13.42
N ILE A 529 6.00 -21.55 12.29
CA ILE A 529 5.83 -20.09 12.23
C ILE A 529 4.39 -19.69 12.57
N ILE A 530 3.41 -20.42 12.05
CA ILE A 530 1.98 -20.19 12.34
C ILE A 530 1.68 -20.42 13.82
N ALA A 531 2.23 -21.48 14.43
CA ALA A 531 2.02 -21.80 15.84
C ALA A 531 2.68 -20.76 16.78
N ASN A 532 3.82 -20.19 16.39
CA ASN A 532 4.57 -19.23 17.20
C ASN A 532 4.10 -17.77 17.03
N ASN A 533 3.06 -17.51 16.23
CA ASN A 533 2.53 -16.16 16.02
C ASN A 533 1.00 -16.14 16.16
N ASP A 534 0.49 -15.63 17.28
CA ASP A 534 -0.94 -15.62 17.60
C ASP A 534 -1.81 -14.94 16.53
N ALA A 535 -1.35 -13.81 15.99
CA ALA A 535 -2.12 -13.05 14.99
C ALA A 535 -2.28 -13.87 13.70
N LEU A 536 -1.19 -14.43 13.18
CA LEU A 536 -1.19 -15.31 12.02
C LEU A 536 -1.97 -16.61 12.30
N GLY A 537 -1.77 -17.22 13.46
CA GLY A 537 -2.48 -18.40 13.91
C GLY A 537 -4.00 -18.21 13.91
N ARG A 538 -4.49 -17.08 14.42
CA ARG A 538 -5.93 -16.73 14.38
C ARG A 538 -6.45 -16.58 12.96
N LEU A 539 -5.69 -15.99 12.04
CA LEU A 539 -6.10 -15.84 10.64
C LEU A 539 -6.21 -17.19 9.93
N VAL A 540 -5.20 -18.05 10.09
CA VAL A 540 -5.14 -19.35 9.41
C VAL A 540 -6.11 -20.35 10.03
N ASN A 541 -6.11 -20.50 11.35
CA ASN A 541 -6.90 -21.54 12.03
C ASN A 541 -8.40 -21.24 11.99
N ASN A 542 -8.80 -19.97 11.92
CA ASN A 542 -10.21 -19.56 11.70
C ASN A 542 -10.56 -19.37 10.22
N ARG A 543 -9.68 -19.80 9.29
CA ARG A 543 -9.92 -19.79 7.84
C ARG A 543 -10.20 -18.40 7.23
N TRP A 544 -9.67 -17.35 7.84
CA TRP A 544 -9.60 -16.01 7.23
C TRP A 544 -8.44 -15.86 6.25
N LEU A 545 -7.51 -16.82 6.26
CA LEU A 545 -6.39 -16.95 5.34
C LEU A 545 -6.19 -18.44 5.00
N SER A 546 -6.16 -18.78 3.70
CA SER A 546 -5.76 -20.12 3.25
C SER A 546 -4.27 -20.16 2.95
N VAL A 547 -3.57 -21.22 3.35
CA VAL A 547 -2.14 -21.43 3.05
C VAL A 547 -1.98 -22.66 2.16
N VAL A 548 -1.27 -22.47 1.05
CA VAL A 548 -0.90 -23.48 0.06
C VAL A 548 0.61 -23.50 -0.07
N GLN A 549 1.20 -24.66 0.14
CA GLN A 549 2.60 -24.91 -0.09
C GLN A 549 2.86 -25.13 -1.58
N ILE A 550 3.95 -24.53 -2.09
CA ILE A 550 4.59 -24.87 -3.35
C ILE A 550 5.78 -25.78 -3.03
N ALA A 551 5.74 -27.03 -3.47
CA ALA A 551 6.88 -27.93 -3.36
C ALA A 551 7.93 -27.65 -4.44
N ALA A 552 9.16 -28.14 -4.23
CA ALA A 552 10.25 -27.96 -5.19
C ALA A 552 9.89 -28.48 -6.60
N ASP A 553 9.15 -29.60 -6.66
CA ASP A 553 8.61 -30.20 -7.90
C ASP A 553 7.37 -29.47 -8.46
N GLY A 554 6.96 -28.36 -7.86
CA GLY A 554 5.79 -27.57 -8.26
C GLY A 554 4.45 -28.18 -7.88
N SER A 555 4.43 -29.32 -7.18
CA SER A 555 3.21 -29.85 -6.58
C SER A 555 2.72 -28.93 -5.47
N LEU A 556 1.40 -28.93 -5.25
CA LEU A 556 0.75 -28.00 -4.33
C LEU A 556 0.04 -28.76 -3.23
N ARG A 557 0.16 -28.27 -2.00
CA ARG A 557 -0.50 -28.85 -0.83
C ARG A 557 -1.18 -27.76 -0.02
N GLU A 558 -2.47 -27.90 0.23
CA GLU A 558 -3.25 -27.00 1.07
C GLU A 558 -3.19 -27.43 2.53
N ARG A 559 -2.94 -26.47 3.42
CA ARG A 559 -3.06 -26.67 4.87
C ARG A 559 -4.53 -26.74 5.28
N ARG A 560 -4.95 -27.85 5.88
CA ARG A 560 -6.32 -28.04 6.41
C ARG A 560 -6.40 -27.84 7.92
N SER A 561 -5.34 -28.22 8.62
CA SER A 561 -5.11 -27.99 10.04
C SER A 561 -3.61 -28.13 10.29
N GLU A 562 -3.16 -27.89 11.52
CA GLU A 562 -1.78 -28.15 11.92
C GLU A 562 -1.37 -29.59 11.59
N GLY A 563 -0.21 -29.74 10.93
CA GLY A 563 0.32 -31.02 10.49
C GLY A 563 -0.46 -31.71 9.35
N ARG A 564 -1.59 -31.16 8.89
CA ARG A 564 -2.45 -31.77 7.86
C ARG A 564 -2.42 -30.97 6.56
N TRP A 565 -1.56 -31.41 5.65
CA TRP A 565 -1.40 -30.86 4.31
C TRP A 565 -1.95 -31.83 3.26
N VAL A 566 -2.84 -31.35 2.40
CA VAL A 566 -3.54 -32.18 1.40
C VAL A 566 -3.20 -31.70 0.01
N SER A 567 -2.83 -32.61 -0.90
CA SER A 567 -2.55 -32.24 -2.30
C SER A 567 -3.79 -31.66 -2.98
N ILE A 568 -3.59 -30.59 -3.75
CA ILE A 568 -4.63 -29.90 -4.54
C ILE A 568 -4.17 -29.71 -5.97
#